data_AF-A0A2S8PQQ3-F1
#
_entry.id   AF-A0A2S8PQQ3-F1
#
_cell.length_a   1.000
_cell.length_b   1.000
_cell.length_c   1.000
_cell.angle_alpha   90.00
_cell.angle_beta   90.00
_cell.angle_gamma   90.00
#
_symmetry.space_group_name_H-M   'P 1'
#
loop_
_entity.id
_entity.type
_entity.pdbx_description
1 polymer ?
#
loop_
_entity_poly.entity_id
_entity_poly.type
_entity_poly.pdbx_seq_one_letter_code
_entity_poly.pdbx_strand_id
1 'polypeptide(L)'
;MHSRHCKGETAMDAAFNPVMSTPTVWHPADAREAYLLKRRFGQQADYVAGGTLLRTEWEAGTRSISPHWIDLQRVTGLREVFMQAGGLCIGSQVTLGTCRRHPSLASLYPLVGEAIRSTAASSVRNVATLGGNVCSGVGDVLPALAPL
;
A
#
# COMPACT_ATOMS: atom_id res chain seq x y z
N MET A 1 -30.47 55.62 -21.48
CA MET A 1 -29.38 54.80 -22.06
C MET A 1 -28.47 54.40 -20.89
N HIS A 2 -28.74 53.31 -20.18
CA HIS A 2 -28.21 51.95 -20.43
C HIS A 2 -26.71 52.01 -20.81
N SER A 3 -25.76 51.54 -19.99
CA SER A 3 -25.67 50.17 -19.49
C SER A 3 -24.92 50.07 -18.16
N ARG A 4 -25.37 49.12 -17.34
CA ARG A 4 -24.83 48.73 -16.04
C ARG A 4 -23.59 47.85 -16.28
N HIS A 5 -22.50 48.13 -15.58
CA HIS A 5 -21.38 47.19 -15.50
C HIS A 5 -21.82 45.97 -14.69
N CYS A 6 -21.67 44.80 -15.31
CA CYS A 6 -22.18 43.51 -14.88
C CYS A 6 -21.56 43.07 -13.54
N LYS A 7 -22.43 42.64 -12.61
CA LYS A 7 -22.05 41.72 -11.53
C LYS A 7 -21.67 40.37 -12.15
N GLY A 8 -20.64 39.74 -11.59
CA GLY A 8 -20.21 38.39 -11.94
C GLY A 8 -19.61 37.67 -10.73
N GLU A 9 -20.36 37.61 -9.62
CA GLU A 9 -20.23 36.53 -8.63
C GLU A 9 -20.97 35.31 -9.17
N THR A 10 -20.25 34.26 -9.57
CA THR A 10 -20.62 32.82 -9.55
C THR A 10 -19.57 32.08 -10.40
N ALA A 11 -19.01 30.93 -10.04
CA ALA A 11 -19.26 30.02 -8.94
C ALA A 11 -17.93 29.29 -8.65
N MET A 12 -17.61 29.23 -7.36
CA MET A 12 -16.92 28.08 -6.77
C MET A 12 -17.80 26.86 -7.03
N ASP A 13 -17.24 25.82 -7.66
CA ASP A 13 -17.59 24.40 -7.53
C ASP A 13 -17.01 23.64 -8.72
N ALA A 14 -15.71 23.36 -8.65
CA ALA A 14 -15.17 22.19 -9.33
C ALA A 14 -15.84 20.98 -8.65
N ALA A 15 -16.95 20.53 -9.25
CA ALA A 15 -17.73 19.41 -8.76
C ALA A 15 -16.83 18.20 -8.54
N PHE A 16 -16.52 17.91 -7.28
CA PHE A 16 -16.15 16.58 -6.83
C PHE A 16 -17.31 15.68 -7.24
N ASN A 17 -17.12 14.90 -8.30
CA ASN A 17 -18.09 13.92 -8.75
C ASN A 17 -17.58 12.53 -8.35
N PRO A 18 -17.88 12.04 -7.14
CA PRO A 18 -17.47 10.73 -6.71
C PRO A 18 -18.49 9.73 -7.26
N VAL A 19 -18.43 9.43 -8.55
CA VAL A 19 -18.93 8.13 -8.98
C VAL A 19 -17.94 7.10 -8.45
N MET A 20 -18.04 6.80 -7.14
CA MET A 20 -17.35 5.72 -6.47
C MET A 20 -17.87 4.41 -7.04
N SER A 21 -17.37 4.06 -8.22
CA SER A 21 -17.59 2.72 -8.76
C SER A 21 -16.87 1.77 -7.81
N THR A 22 -17.62 0.93 -7.11
CA THR A 22 -17.03 -0.07 -6.23
C THR A 22 -16.08 -0.95 -7.05
N PRO A 23 -14.80 -1.06 -6.65
CA PRO A 23 -13.83 -1.81 -7.41
C PRO A 23 -14.16 -3.30 -7.39
N THR A 24 -13.88 -3.98 -8.49
CA THR A 24 -13.93 -5.44 -8.55
C THR A 24 -12.69 -6.00 -7.84
N VAL A 25 -12.90 -6.85 -6.84
CA VAL A 25 -11.81 -7.48 -6.08
C VAL A 25 -11.55 -8.88 -6.62
N TRP A 26 -10.28 -9.15 -6.94
CA TRP A 26 -9.77 -10.43 -7.42
C TRP A 26 -8.95 -11.09 -6.30
N HIS A 27 -9.16 -12.40 -6.11
CA HIS A 27 -8.47 -13.19 -5.08
C HIS A 27 -7.61 -14.29 -5.72
N PRO A 28 -6.41 -13.95 -6.25
CA PRO A 28 -5.52 -14.94 -6.83
C PRO A 28 -5.05 -15.98 -5.79
N ALA A 29 -4.90 -17.23 -6.24
CA ALA A 29 -4.40 -18.34 -5.43
C ALA A 29 -2.88 -18.25 -5.19
N ASP A 30 -2.15 -17.74 -6.17
CA ASP A 30 -0.70 -17.66 -6.17
C ASP A 30 -0.16 -16.36 -6.79
N ALA A 31 1.16 -16.15 -6.67
CA ALA A 31 1.82 -14.95 -7.18
C ALA A 31 1.78 -14.86 -8.71
N ARG A 32 1.70 -16.00 -9.42
CA ARG A 32 1.64 -16.04 -10.89
C ARG A 32 0.29 -15.52 -11.36
N GLU A 33 -0.80 -15.96 -10.75
CA GLU A 33 -2.14 -15.48 -11.06
C GLU A 33 -2.28 -13.98 -10.76
N ALA A 34 -1.76 -13.52 -9.62
CA ALA A 34 -1.72 -12.10 -9.27
C ALA A 34 -1.00 -11.28 -10.36
N TYR A 35 0.16 -11.76 -10.82
CA TYR A 35 0.92 -11.14 -11.90
C TYR A 35 0.16 -11.11 -13.24
N LEU A 36 -0.51 -12.21 -13.60
CA LEU A 36 -1.30 -12.28 -14.84
C LEU A 36 -2.47 -11.31 -14.81
N LEU A 37 -3.18 -11.17 -13.68
CA LEU A 37 -4.24 -10.18 -13.49
C LEU A 37 -3.70 -8.75 -13.64
N LYS A 38 -2.56 -8.45 -13.02
CA LYS A 38 -1.93 -7.12 -13.15
C LYS A 38 -1.52 -6.83 -14.57
N ARG A 39 -1.01 -7.82 -15.30
CA ARG A 39 -0.70 -7.69 -16.73
C ARG A 39 -1.93 -7.46 -17.59
N ARG A 40 -3.04 -8.14 -17.27
CA ARG A 40 -4.31 -8.02 -18.01
C ARG A 40 -4.92 -6.63 -17.87
N PHE A 41 -4.94 -6.08 -16.66
CA PHE A 41 -5.62 -4.82 -16.35
C PHE A 41 -4.68 -3.60 -16.31
N GLY A 42 -3.37 -3.82 -16.27
CA GLY A 42 -2.36 -2.77 -16.36
C GLY A 42 -2.49 -1.70 -15.27
N GLN A 43 -2.63 -0.44 -15.69
CA GLN A 43 -2.80 0.70 -14.79
C GLN A 43 -4.18 0.75 -14.15
N GLN A 44 -5.16 0.00 -14.66
CA GLN A 44 -6.52 -0.06 -14.09
C GLN A 44 -6.63 -1.07 -12.93
N ALA A 45 -5.54 -1.73 -12.55
CA ALA A 45 -5.50 -2.62 -11.40
C ALA A 45 -4.48 -2.18 -10.37
N ASP A 46 -4.86 -2.21 -9.09
CA ASP A 46 -3.95 -2.01 -7.96
C ASP A 46 -3.73 -3.33 -7.21
N TYR A 47 -2.49 -3.60 -6.82
CA TYR A 47 -2.21 -4.63 -5.83
C TYR A 47 -2.61 -4.13 -4.45
N VAL A 48 -3.40 -4.92 -3.73
CA VAL A 48 -3.86 -4.59 -2.39
C VAL A 48 -3.27 -5.60 -1.40
N ALA A 49 -2.35 -5.12 -0.57
CA ALA A 49 -1.80 -5.87 0.54
C ALA A 49 -2.57 -5.54 1.84
N GLY A 50 -1.96 -4.77 2.74
CA GLY A 50 -2.64 -4.21 3.91
C GLY A 50 -3.55 -3.01 3.62
N GLY A 51 -3.46 -2.43 2.42
CA GLY A 51 -4.32 -1.32 1.97
C GLY A 51 -4.14 0.01 2.72
N THR A 52 -3.22 0.11 3.67
CA THR A 52 -3.10 1.27 4.56
C THR A 52 -2.79 2.56 3.82
N LEU A 53 -1.81 2.54 2.90
CA LEU A 53 -1.46 3.72 2.11
C LEU A 53 -2.54 4.04 1.07
N LEU A 54 -3.04 3.03 0.35
CA LEU A 54 -4.11 3.22 -0.64
C LEU A 54 -5.31 3.92 -0.02
N ARG A 55 -5.72 3.50 1.19
CA ARG A 55 -6.80 4.14 1.93
C ARG A 55 -6.50 5.60 2.24
N THR A 56 -5.30 5.92 2.74
CA THR A 56 -4.89 7.29 3.03
C THR A 56 -4.89 8.16 1.77
N GLU A 57 -4.38 7.66 0.65
CA GLU A 57 -4.35 8.39 -0.63
C GLU A 57 -5.76 8.64 -1.19
N TRP A 58 -6.67 7.68 -1.03
CA TRP A 58 -8.07 7.86 -1.43
C TRP A 58 -8.81 8.85 -0.53
N GLU A 59 -8.65 8.74 0.79
CA GLU A 59 -9.26 9.68 1.76
C GLU A 59 -8.73 11.11 1.57
N ALA A 60 -7.48 11.26 1.16
CA ALA A 60 -6.86 12.55 0.82
C ALA A 60 -7.21 13.06 -0.59
N GLY A 61 -7.85 12.25 -1.43
CA GLY A 61 -8.16 12.58 -2.83
C GLY A 61 -6.92 12.68 -3.74
N THR A 62 -5.76 12.20 -3.30
CA THR A 62 -4.50 12.26 -4.07
C THR A 62 -4.36 11.11 -5.06
N ARG A 63 -5.21 10.08 -4.93
CA ARG A 63 -5.27 8.93 -5.83
C ARG A 63 -6.70 8.63 -6.24
N SER A 64 -6.92 8.35 -7.51
CA SER A 64 -8.19 7.80 -8.00
C SER A 64 -8.31 6.31 -7.69
N ILE A 65 -9.53 5.85 -7.42
CA ILE A 65 -9.78 4.42 -7.18
C ILE A 65 -9.70 3.66 -8.50
N SER A 66 -8.77 2.69 -8.57
CA SER A 66 -8.68 1.76 -9.70
C SER A 66 -9.88 0.82 -9.74
N PRO A 67 -10.45 0.49 -10.92
CA PRO A 67 -11.61 -0.37 -11.04
C PRO A 67 -11.34 -1.84 -10.67
N HIS A 68 -10.08 -2.26 -10.64
CA HIS A 68 -9.69 -3.63 -10.29
C HIS A 68 -8.72 -3.65 -9.11
N TRP A 69 -9.01 -4.44 -8.09
CA TRP A 69 -8.12 -4.66 -6.95
C TRP A 69 -7.68 -6.10 -6.92
N ILE A 70 -6.37 -6.34 -6.85
CA ILE A 70 -5.78 -7.67 -6.76
C ILE A 70 -5.38 -7.87 -5.30
N ASP A 71 -6.22 -8.57 -4.55
CA ASP A 71 -6.01 -8.85 -3.14
C ASP A 71 -4.93 -9.91 -2.94
N LEU A 72 -3.81 -9.50 -2.34
CA LEU A 72 -2.66 -10.35 -2.08
C LEU A 72 -2.77 -11.14 -0.77
N GLN A 73 -3.79 -10.89 0.06
CA GLN A 73 -3.91 -11.53 1.38
C GLN A 73 -4.11 -13.04 1.33
N ARG A 74 -4.56 -13.58 0.20
CA ARG A 74 -4.79 -15.03 0.03
C ARG A 74 -3.66 -15.72 -0.74
N VAL A 75 -2.70 -14.96 -1.25
CA VAL A 75 -1.58 -15.51 -2.02
C VAL A 75 -0.64 -16.28 -1.08
N THR A 76 -0.49 -17.56 -1.37
CA THR A 76 0.36 -18.47 -0.60
C THR A 76 1.86 -18.14 -0.76
N GLY A 77 2.67 -18.48 0.25
CA GLY A 77 4.13 -18.25 0.25
C GLY A 77 4.58 -16.80 0.52
N LEU A 78 3.67 -15.82 0.55
CA LEU A 78 4.05 -14.42 0.78
C LEU A 78 4.09 -13.99 2.26
N ARG A 79 3.71 -14.87 3.19
CA ARG A 79 3.67 -14.57 4.64
C ARG A 79 4.74 -15.27 5.46
N GLU A 80 5.70 -15.89 4.79
CA GLU A 80 6.73 -16.71 5.45
C GLU A 80 7.94 -15.87 5.83
N VAL A 81 8.60 -16.27 6.91
CA VAL A 81 9.89 -15.73 7.33
C VAL A 81 10.81 -16.92 7.57
N PHE A 82 11.95 -16.96 6.88
CA PHE A 82 12.88 -18.09 6.97
C PHE A 82 14.32 -17.65 6.72
N MET A 83 15.27 -18.46 7.21
CA MET A 83 16.69 -18.25 6.96
C MET A 83 17.11 -18.92 5.66
N GLN A 84 17.93 -18.24 4.88
CA GLN A 84 18.61 -18.77 3.69
C GLN A 84 20.11 -18.45 3.78
N ALA A 85 20.93 -19.07 2.93
CA ALA A 85 22.39 -18.92 2.94
C ALA A 85 22.89 -17.45 2.85
N GLY A 86 22.05 -16.51 2.40
CA GLY A 86 22.37 -15.08 2.30
C GLY A 86 21.71 -14.18 3.36
N GLY A 87 20.95 -14.73 4.31
CA GLY A 87 20.30 -13.95 5.37
C GLY A 87 18.84 -14.32 5.62
N LEU A 88 18.10 -13.37 6.19
CA LEU A 88 16.69 -13.56 6.51
C LEU A 88 15.80 -13.21 5.30
N CYS A 89 15.05 -14.17 4.81
CA CYS A 89 14.02 -13.96 3.81
C CYS A 89 12.69 -13.62 4.50
N ILE A 90 12.06 -12.52 4.07
CA ILE A 90 10.79 -12.05 4.61
C ILE A 90 9.81 -11.92 3.46
N GLY A 91 8.68 -12.63 3.55
CA GLY A 91 7.60 -12.55 2.57
C GLY A 91 6.98 -11.16 2.51
N SER A 92 6.54 -10.75 1.32
CA SER A 92 6.01 -9.40 1.07
C SER A 92 4.71 -9.09 1.84
N GLN A 93 3.95 -10.11 2.23
CA GLN A 93 2.72 -10.00 3.03
C GLN A 93 2.95 -10.12 4.54
N VAL A 94 4.20 -10.28 5.00
CA VAL A 94 4.50 -10.22 6.44
C VAL A 94 4.24 -8.81 6.95
N THR A 95 3.45 -8.70 8.02
CA THR A 95 3.07 -7.39 8.57
C THR A 95 4.23 -6.74 9.33
N LEU A 96 4.29 -5.42 9.34
CA LEU A 96 5.30 -4.68 10.11
C LEU A 96 5.26 -5.06 11.59
N GLY A 97 4.05 -5.27 12.13
CA GLY A 97 3.87 -5.77 13.49
C GLY A 97 4.51 -7.15 13.72
N THR A 98 4.41 -8.05 12.74
CA THR A 98 5.04 -9.39 12.79
C THR A 98 6.55 -9.29 12.66
N CYS A 99 7.06 -8.52 11.70
CA CYS A 99 8.49 -8.25 11.56
C CYS A 99 9.11 -7.73 12.87
N ARG A 100 8.47 -6.76 13.53
CA ARG A 100 8.93 -6.19 14.81
C ARG A 100 9.11 -7.24 15.91
N ARG A 101 8.26 -8.27 15.94
CA ARG A 101 8.26 -9.31 16.97
C ARG A 101 9.11 -10.52 16.58
N HIS A 102 9.65 -10.56 15.36
CA HIS A 102 10.41 -11.71 14.88
C HIS A 102 11.82 -11.73 15.52
N PRO A 103 12.20 -12.76 16.28
CA PRO A 103 13.47 -12.78 17.02
C PRO A 103 14.70 -12.60 16.13
N SER A 104 14.72 -13.27 14.97
CA SER A 104 15.85 -13.15 14.03
C SER A 104 15.99 -11.75 13.46
N LEU A 105 14.89 -11.00 13.28
CA LEU A 105 14.96 -9.65 12.75
C LEU A 105 15.50 -8.68 13.81
N ALA A 106 15.05 -8.82 15.06
CA ALA A 106 15.57 -8.04 16.17
C ALA A 106 17.07 -8.29 16.42
N SER A 107 17.54 -9.53 16.24
CA SER A 107 18.93 -9.90 16.47
C SER A 107 19.86 -9.55 15.29
N LEU A 108 19.43 -9.81 14.06
CA LEU A 108 20.29 -9.65 12.87
C LEU A 108 20.21 -8.25 12.26
N TYR A 109 19.04 -7.59 12.38
CA TYR A 109 18.75 -6.31 11.73
C TYR A 109 18.11 -5.32 12.72
N PRO A 110 18.79 -4.94 13.82
CA PRO A 110 18.22 -4.10 14.86
C PRO A 110 17.76 -2.73 14.34
N LEU A 111 18.44 -2.15 13.35
CA LEU A 111 18.04 -0.89 12.70
C LEU A 111 16.71 -1.01 11.95
N VAL A 112 16.44 -2.14 11.32
CA VAL A 112 15.14 -2.42 10.68
C VAL A 112 14.05 -2.53 11.75
N GLY A 113 14.35 -3.22 12.86
CA GLY A 113 13.44 -3.29 14.01
C GLY A 113 13.12 -1.92 14.62
N GLU A 114 14.10 -1.01 14.65
CA GLU A 114 13.94 0.38 15.05
C GLU A 114 12.99 1.15 14.12
N ALA A 115 13.28 1.14 12.82
CA ALA A 115 12.49 1.86 11.83
C ALA A 115 11.02 1.37 11.81
N ILE A 116 10.82 0.06 11.94
CA ILE A 116 9.48 -0.51 12.07
C ILE A 116 8.77 0.01 13.33
N ARG A 117 9.49 0.16 14.45
CA ARG A 117 8.90 0.66 15.70
C ARG A 117 8.49 2.13 15.59
N SER A 118 9.25 2.96 14.88
CA SER A 118 8.89 4.36 14.63
C SER A 118 7.80 4.53 13.57
N THR A 119 7.46 3.49 12.82
CA THR A 119 6.44 3.54 11.75
C THR A 119 5.01 3.49 12.30
N ALA A 120 4.24 4.56 12.17
CA ALA A 120 2.80 4.65 12.41
C ALA A 120 2.31 4.15 13.79
N ALA A 121 0.99 4.04 13.98
CA ALA A 121 0.39 3.44 15.17
C ALA A 121 0.42 1.90 15.11
N SER A 122 0.30 1.24 16.28
CA SER A 122 0.27 -0.23 16.36
C SER A 122 -0.85 -0.88 15.53
N SER A 123 -2.02 -0.23 15.44
CA SER A 123 -3.13 -0.69 14.60
C SER A 123 -2.75 -0.72 13.12
N VAL A 124 -2.07 0.33 12.63
CA VAL A 124 -1.58 0.41 11.25
C VAL A 124 -0.53 -0.67 11.00
N ARG A 125 0.47 -0.82 11.88
CA ARG A 125 1.53 -1.85 11.73
C ARG A 125 1.02 -3.28 11.69
N ASN A 126 -0.11 -3.57 12.34
CA ASN A 126 -0.68 -4.91 12.35
C ASN A 126 -1.33 -5.28 11.01
N VAL A 127 -1.61 -4.31 10.14
CA VAL A 127 -2.20 -4.53 8.81
C VAL A 127 -1.22 -4.18 7.69
N ALA A 128 -0.40 -3.13 7.86
CA ALA A 128 0.65 -2.74 6.94
C ALA A 128 1.66 -3.87 6.75
N THR A 129 2.00 -4.15 5.49
CA THR A 129 2.93 -5.22 5.12
C THR A 129 4.30 -4.63 4.79
N LEU A 130 5.35 -5.44 4.95
CA LEU A 130 6.70 -5.04 4.57
C LEU A 130 6.77 -4.75 3.06
N GLY A 131 6.19 -5.60 2.22
CA GLY A 131 6.15 -5.39 0.78
C GLY A 131 5.37 -4.14 0.39
N GLY A 132 4.24 -3.86 1.04
CA GLY A 132 3.50 -2.60 0.82
C GLY A 132 4.28 -1.35 1.24
N ASN A 133 5.05 -1.43 2.32
CA ASN A 133 5.93 -0.34 2.75
C ASN A 133 7.09 -0.12 1.76
N VAL A 134 7.65 -1.19 1.20
CA VAL A 134 8.73 -1.10 0.21
C VAL A 134 8.20 -0.55 -1.13
N CYS A 135 7.11 -1.12 -1.65
CA CYS A 135 6.56 -0.76 -2.95
C CYS A 135 5.93 0.64 -3.00
N SER A 136 5.64 1.26 -1.85
CA SER A 136 5.13 2.63 -1.84
C SER A 136 6.18 3.68 -2.24
N GLY A 137 7.48 3.35 -2.14
CA GLY A 137 8.58 4.30 -2.38
C GLY A 137 8.75 5.39 -1.32
N VAL A 138 7.81 5.51 -0.37
CA VAL A 138 7.81 6.50 0.72
C VAL A 138 7.67 5.87 2.10
N GLY A 139 7.83 4.54 2.19
CA GLY A 139 7.71 3.81 3.45
C GLY A 139 8.85 4.11 4.42
N ASP A 140 8.51 4.33 5.69
CA ASP A 140 9.47 4.66 6.75
C ASP A 140 10.53 3.58 7.01
N VAL A 141 10.28 2.33 6.58
CA VAL A 141 11.22 1.21 6.77
C VAL A 141 12.24 1.15 5.62
N LEU A 142 11.98 1.78 4.47
CA LEU A 142 12.86 1.76 3.30
C LEU A 142 14.30 2.22 3.59
N PRO A 143 14.55 3.34 4.29
CA PRO A 143 15.92 3.79 4.55
C PRO A 143 16.74 2.78 5.37
N ALA A 144 16.09 2.03 6.26
CA ALA A 144 16.75 1.01 7.06
C ALA A 144 17.06 -0.28 6.28
N LEU A 145 16.40 -0.51 5.15
CA LEU A 145 16.63 -1.65 4.26
C LEU A 145 17.68 -1.37 3.18
N ALA A 146 17.87 -0.10 2.79
CA ALA A 146 18.77 0.30 1.72
C ALA A 146 20.25 -0.18 1.84
N PRO A 147 20.85 -0.32 3.03
CA PRO A 147 22.25 -0.75 3.15
C PRO A 147 22.45 -2.28 3.23
N LEU A 148 21.38 -3.07 3.15
CA LEU A 148 21.41 -4.54 3.23
C LEU A 148 21.56 -5.20 1.86
#